data_AF-A0A3C1RMK0-F1
#
_entry.id   AF-A0A3C1RMK0-F1
#
_cell.length_a   1.000
_cell.length_b   1.000
_cell.length_c   1.000
_cell.angle_alpha   90.00
_cell.angle_beta   90.00
_cell.angle_gamma   90.00
#
_symmetry.space_group_name_H-M   'P 1'
#
loop_
_entity.id
_entity.type
_entity.pdbx_description
1 polymer ?
#
loop_
_entity_poly.entity_id
_entity_poly.type
_entity_poly.pdbx_seq_one_letter_code
_entity_poly.pdbx_strand_id
1 'polypeptide(L)'
;MKKLILGMTLASAAVVVSCGPKSVAVTGPKYTSSEQLAQGKTIFENSCNRCHKLPDPAKHDDQGWIKTLSRMAPKAKLSEDQHQMVYDYLISANKK
;
A
#
# COMPACT_ATOMS: atom_id res chain seq x y z
N MET A 1 30.10 23.43 61.84
CA MET A 1 30.26 22.02 61.39
C MET A 1 29.40 21.83 60.15
N LYS A 2 29.95 21.96 58.94
CA LYS A 2 30.13 20.85 57.97
C LYS A 2 28.93 19.88 57.99
N LYS A 3 28.09 19.81 56.95
CA LYS A 3 28.20 18.94 55.76
C LYS A 3 27.16 19.42 54.72
N LEU A 4 27.51 19.89 53.52
CA LEU A 4 27.71 19.12 52.28
C LEU A 4 26.72 17.96 52.09
N ILE A 5 25.68 18.15 51.25
CA ILE A 5 25.14 17.10 50.38
C ILE A 5 24.82 17.72 49.01
N LEU A 6 25.54 17.20 48.03
CA LEU A 6 25.48 17.38 46.60
C LEU A 6 24.27 16.56 46.07
N GLY A 7 23.35 17.19 45.34
CA GLY A 7 22.11 16.56 44.87
C GLY A 7 21.86 16.84 43.39
N MET A 8 22.56 16.09 42.55
CA MET A 8 22.46 16.00 41.10
C MET A 8 21.02 15.84 40.60
N THR A 9 20.50 16.80 39.81
CA THR A 9 19.31 16.59 38.99
C THR A 9 19.67 16.83 37.53
N LEU A 10 20.00 15.72 36.86
CA LEU A 10 20.20 15.66 35.42
C LEU A 10 18.82 15.77 34.75
N ALA A 11 18.46 16.97 34.32
CA ALA A 11 17.29 17.22 33.49
C ALA A 11 17.64 16.90 32.04
N SER A 12 17.33 15.69 31.59
CA SER A 12 17.37 15.32 30.17
C SER A 12 16.15 14.45 29.84
N ALA A 13 15.03 15.10 29.57
CA ALA A 13 13.88 14.45 28.94
C ALA A 13 14.23 14.16 27.46
N ALA A 14 14.71 12.96 27.18
CA ALA A 14 14.86 12.48 25.82
C ALA A 14 13.47 12.11 25.27
N VAL A 15 12.89 13.01 24.47
CA VAL A 15 11.70 12.74 23.68
C VAL A 15 12.12 11.79 22.54
N VAL A 16 11.92 10.49 22.73
CA VAL A 16 12.08 9.52 21.65
C VAL A 16 10.90 9.67 20.69
N VAL A 17 11.17 10.30 19.54
CA VAL A 17 10.26 10.38 18.40
C VAL A 17 9.95 8.96 17.92
N SER A 18 8.69 8.57 18.11
CA SER A 18 8.11 7.35 17.56
C SER A 18 7.91 7.51 16.05
N CYS A 19 8.88 7.02 15.26
CA CYS A 19 8.66 6.74 13.85
C CYS A 19 7.92 5.39 13.72
N GLY A 20 6.59 5.42 13.81
CA GLY A 20 5.76 4.31 13.34
C GLY A 20 5.80 4.23 11.81
N PRO A 21 5.84 3.02 11.21
CA PRO A 21 5.68 2.89 9.77
C PRO A 21 4.28 3.39 9.42
N LYS A 22 4.22 4.48 8.66
CA LYS A 22 2.96 4.99 8.12
C LYS A 22 2.34 3.86 7.32
N SER A 23 1.15 3.43 7.73
CA SER A 23 0.31 2.54 6.95
C SER A 23 0.25 3.11 5.53
N VAL A 24 0.77 2.37 4.55
CA VAL A 24 0.70 2.76 3.14
C VAL A 24 -0.73 2.53 2.71
N ALA A 25 -1.61 3.47 3.06
CA ALA A 25 -2.87 3.61 2.38
C ALA A 25 -2.55 3.83 0.90
N VAL A 26 -3.24 3.12 0.01
CA VAL A 26 -3.21 3.38 -1.43
C VAL A 26 -3.77 4.80 -1.64
N THR A 27 -2.89 5.80 -1.69
CA THR A 27 -3.25 7.20 -1.91
C THR A 27 -3.26 7.48 -3.42
N GLY A 28 -4.33 7.08 -4.09
CA GLY A 28 -4.55 7.37 -5.51
C GLY A 28 -3.63 6.62 -6.49
N PRO A 29 -3.78 6.88 -7.80
CA PRO A 29 -2.99 6.22 -8.83
C PRO A 29 -1.52 6.67 -8.80
N LYS A 30 -0.59 5.70 -8.82
CA LYS A 30 0.87 5.92 -8.86
C LYS A 30 1.43 5.78 -10.27
N TYR A 31 0.85 4.88 -11.05
CA TYR A 31 1.21 4.54 -12.43
C TYR A 31 0.09 4.99 -13.37
N THR A 32 0.40 5.89 -14.30
CA THR A 32 -0.64 6.55 -15.12
C THR A 32 -0.31 6.61 -16.60
N SER A 33 0.96 6.37 -17.00
CA SER A 33 1.28 6.32 -18.42
C SER A 33 0.72 5.06 -19.07
N SER A 34 0.41 5.13 -20.37
CA SER A 34 -0.11 3.98 -21.13
C SER A 34 0.79 2.75 -21.01
N GLU A 35 2.11 2.93 -21.01
CA GLU A 35 3.09 1.85 -20.84
C GLU A 35 2.93 1.16 -19.47
N GLN A 36 2.81 1.95 -18.41
CA GLN A 36 2.70 1.42 -17.04
C GLN A 36 1.35 0.74 -16.82
N LEU A 37 0.27 1.29 -17.37
CA LEU A 37 -1.05 0.66 -17.32
C LEU A 37 -1.07 -0.66 -18.11
N ALA A 38 -0.35 -0.75 -19.23
CA ALA A 38 -0.18 -2.00 -19.97
C ALA A 38 0.59 -3.06 -19.16
N GLN A 39 1.58 -2.66 -18.36
CA GLN A 39 2.25 -3.55 -17.40
C GLN A 39 1.29 -4.04 -16.31
N GLY A 40 0.49 -3.14 -15.74
CA GLY A 40 -0.56 -3.50 -14.77
C GLY A 40 -1.58 -4.49 -15.34
N LYS A 41 -2.03 -4.27 -16.58
CA LYS A 41 -2.90 -5.20 -17.32
C LYS A 41 -2.25 -6.57 -17.49
N THR A 42 -0.98 -6.59 -17.90
CA THR A 42 -0.23 -7.85 -18.11
C THR A 42 -0.12 -8.65 -16.81
N ILE A 43 0.15 -7.98 -15.68
CA ILE A 43 0.18 -8.64 -14.36
C ILE A 43 -1.20 -9.16 -14.00
N PHE A 44 -2.26 -8.37 -14.20
CA PHE A 44 -3.63 -8.77 -13.92
C PHE A 44 -4.01 -10.03 -14.70
N GLU A 45 -3.78 -10.03 -16.02
CA GLU A 45 -4.15 -11.15 -16.90
C GLU A 45 -3.36 -12.43 -16.63
N ASN A 46 -2.09 -12.32 -16.21
CA ASN A 46 -1.24 -13.49 -15.98
C ASN A 46 -1.26 -14.02 -14.54
N SER A 47 -1.55 -13.17 -13.55
CA SER A 47 -1.52 -13.55 -12.13
C SER A 47 -2.91 -13.79 -11.56
N CYS A 48 -3.92 -13.02 -11.96
CA CYS A 48 -5.26 -13.08 -11.35
C CYS A 48 -6.18 -14.16 -11.96
N ASN A 49 -5.76 -14.82 -13.04
CA ASN A 49 -6.50 -15.93 -13.67
C ASN A 49 -6.11 -17.33 -13.17
N ARG A 50 -5.10 -17.42 -12.29
CA ARG A 50 -4.47 -18.70 -11.89
C ARG A 50 -5.34 -19.55 -10.98
N CYS A 51 -6.26 -18.92 -10.24
CA CYS A 51 -7.10 -19.59 -9.23
C CYS A 51 -8.59 -19.53 -9.56
N HIS A 52 -9.03 -18.56 -10.37
CA HIS A 52 -10.43 -18.37 -10.80
C HIS A 52 -10.46 -17.51 -12.06
N LYS A 53 -11.64 -17.36 -12.67
CA LYS A 53 -11.82 -16.48 -13.84
C LYS A 53 -11.47 -15.02 -13.49
N LEU A 54 -10.89 -14.32 -14.47
CA LEU A 54 -10.64 -12.88 -14.39
C LEU A 54 -11.96 -12.10 -14.20
N PRO A 55 -12.04 -11.23 -13.17
CA PRO A 55 -13.17 -10.33 -13.03
C PRO A 55 -13.14 -9.24 -14.11
N ASP A 56 -14.31 -8.78 -14.55
CA ASP A 56 -14.43 -7.60 -15.41
C ASP A 56 -13.94 -6.35 -14.65
N PRO A 57 -12.99 -5.55 -15.19
CA PRO A 57 -12.55 -4.30 -14.57
C PRO A 57 -13.70 -3.34 -14.19
N ALA A 58 -14.79 -3.32 -14.95
CA ALA A 58 -15.97 -2.47 -14.68
C ALA A 58 -16.88 -3.01 -13.56
N LYS A 59 -16.58 -4.19 -12.99
CA LYS A 59 -17.40 -4.82 -11.94
C LYS A 59 -17.32 -4.11 -10.58
N HIS A 60 -16.25 -3.36 -10.34
CA HIS A 60 -16.03 -2.65 -9.09
C HIS A 60 -15.63 -1.20 -9.36
N ASP A 61 -16.09 -0.32 -8.47
CA ASP A 61 -15.56 1.03 -8.34
C ASP A 61 -14.16 0.99 -7.68
N ASP A 62 -13.52 2.16 -7.57
CA ASP A 62 -12.15 2.27 -7.06
C ASP A 62 -12.03 1.69 -5.64
N GLN A 63 -13.00 1.97 -4.75
CA GLN A 63 -13.01 1.43 -3.39
C GLN A 63 -13.27 -0.08 -3.36
N GLY A 64 -14.13 -0.58 -4.24
CA GLY A 64 -14.37 -2.01 -4.42
C GLY A 64 -13.12 -2.75 -4.87
N TRP A 65 -12.30 -2.14 -5.73
CA TRP A 65 -11.01 -2.71 -6.13
C TRP A 65 -9.99 -2.74 -4.99
N ILE A 66 -9.91 -1.70 -4.15
CA ILE A 66 -9.07 -1.71 -2.93
C ILE A 66 -9.44 -2.91 -2.04
N LYS A 67 -10.74 -3.10 -1.75
CA LYS A 67 -11.22 -4.22 -0.91
C LYS A 67 -10.99 -5.58 -1.56
N THR A 68 -10.97 -5.64 -2.88
CA THR A 68 -10.75 -6.89 -3.62
C THR A 68 -9.28 -7.26 -3.62
N LEU A 69 -8.41 -6.33 -3.97
CA LEU A 69 -6.98 -6.57 -4.07
C LEU A 69 -6.32 -6.77 -2.71
N SER A 70 -6.81 -6.14 -1.63
CA SER A 70 -6.32 -6.43 -0.27
C SER A 70 -6.46 -7.91 0.13
N ARG A 71 -7.44 -8.62 -0.45
CA ARG A 71 -7.66 -10.05 -0.21
C ARG A 71 -6.97 -10.94 -1.25
N MET A 72 -6.86 -10.48 -2.50
CA MET A 72 -6.42 -11.31 -3.63
C MET A 72 -4.94 -11.13 -3.97
N ALA A 73 -4.37 -9.94 -3.83
CA ALA A 73 -2.97 -9.67 -4.17
C ALA A 73 -1.99 -10.57 -3.38
N PRO A 74 -2.16 -10.81 -2.06
CA PRO A 74 -1.29 -11.73 -1.33
C PRO A 74 -1.45 -13.19 -1.80
N LYS A 75 -2.68 -13.61 -2.14
CA LYS A 75 -2.97 -14.97 -2.62
C LYS A 75 -2.40 -15.22 -4.02
N ALA A 76 -2.41 -14.18 -4.86
CA ALA A 76 -1.78 -14.16 -6.18
C ALA A 76 -0.25 -13.95 -6.11
N LYS A 77 0.31 -13.77 -4.90
CA LYS A 77 1.74 -13.53 -4.64
C LYS A 77 2.28 -12.31 -5.37
N LEU A 78 1.48 -11.24 -5.46
CA LEU A 78 1.94 -9.97 -6.01
C LEU A 78 2.85 -9.27 -5.01
N SER A 79 3.91 -8.63 -5.52
CA SER A 79 4.65 -7.63 -4.73
C SER A 79 3.81 -6.38 -4.51
N GLU A 80 4.23 -5.50 -3.60
CA GLU A 80 3.54 -4.23 -3.35
C GLU A 80 3.45 -3.35 -4.61
N ASP A 81 4.53 -3.26 -5.40
CA ASP A 81 4.48 -2.50 -6.66
C ASP A 81 3.56 -3.17 -7.70
N GLN A 82 3.55 -4.51 -7.79
CA GLN A 82 2.64 -5.22 -8.69
C GLN A 82 1.18 -5.04 -8.27
N HIS A 83 0.90 -5.07 -6.97
CA HIS A 83 -0.42 -4.78 -6.41
C HIS A 83 -0.89 -3.38 -6.83
N GLN A 84 -0.03 -2.37 -6.68
CA GLN A 84 -0.35 -1.00 -7.09
C GLN A 84 -0.55 -0.87 -8.61
N MET A 85 0.30 -1.48 -9.44
CA MET A 85 0.14 -1.46 -10.90
C MET A 85 -1.18 -2.10 -11.35
N VAL A 86 -1.59 -3.21 -10.72
CA VAL A 86 -2.88 -3.85 -11.01
C VAL A 86 -4.04 -2.97 -10.58
N TYR A 87 -3.96 -2.35 -9.40
CA TYR A 87 -4.98 -1.39 -8.94
C TYR A 87 -5.13 -0.22 -9.93
N ASP A 88 -4.02 0.41 -10.32
CA ASP A 88 -4.02 1.56 -11.21
C ASP A 88 -4.59 1.23 -12.60
N TYR A 89 -4.25 0.04 -13.12
CA TYR A 89 -4.88 -0.49 -14.33
C TYR A 89 -6.40 -0.62 -14.16
N LEU A 90 -6.85 -1.26 -13.08
CA LEU A 90 -8.28 -1.52 -12.87
C LEU A 90 -9.09 -0.24 -12.73
N ILE A 91 -8.58 0.78 -12.01
CA ILE A 91 -9.28 2.07 -11.88
C ILE A 91 -9.16 2.98 -13.10
N SER A 92 -8.23 2.68 -14.02
CA SER A 92 -8.21 3.31 -15.34
C SER A 92 -9.26 2.71 -16.27
N ALA A 93 -9.54 1.40 -16.10
CA ALA A 93 -10.41 0.61 -16.96
C ALA A 93 -11.86 0.50 -16.45
N ASN A 94 -12.13 0.84 -15.18
CA ASN A 94 -13.47 0.80 -14.58
C ASN A 94 -14.28 2.09 -14.80
N LYS A 95 -13.67 3.13 -15.37
CA LYS A 95 -14.34 4.39 -15.67
C LYS A 95 -15.20 4.22 -16.92
N LYS A 96 -16.51 4.45 -16.76
CA LYS A 96 -17.46 4.49 -17.88
C LYS A 96 -17.35 5.82 -18.62
#